data_AF-A0A7M7H671-F1
#
_entry.id   AF-A0A7M7H671-F1
#
_cell.length_a   1.000
_cell.length_b   1.000
_cell.length_c   1.000
_cell.angle_alpha   90.00
_cell.angle_beta   90.00
_cell.angle_gamma   90.00
#
_symmetry.space_group_name_H-M   'P 1'
#
loop_
_entity.id
_entity.type
_entity.pdbx_description
1 polymer ?
#
loop_
_entity_poly.entity_id
_entity_poly.type
_entity_poly.pdbx_seq_one_letter_code
_entity_poly.pdbx_strand_id
1 'polypeptide(L)'
;MKEVTGPEIHEALATRYSEILSGGMDKEWRTSLLKKYLIPSNCSLLNAPQLNAEVKSVMSSIALKKDNYNETRQQQLGAGITAVAKALTAVLNSEEDGKNANLKALLIEHLGDGARLLADLFYELSIARRSFIIPGLSFIAKNVAESCKVDSLLFGKDFAEKHKSAVAVEKEAKSLTKTTKILLITEKRTHATIQANLTGDLMLAPN
;
A
#
# COMPACT_ATOMS: atom_id res chain seq x y z
N MET A 1 -14.91 -9.56 28.57
CA MET A 1 -14.30 -8.23 28.80
C MET A 1 -15.43 -7.23 29.01
N LYS A 2 -15.41 -6.40 30.05
CA LYS A 2 -16.32 -5.24 30.10
C LYS A 2 -15.89 -4.30 28.98
N GLU A 3 -16.84 -3.88 28.16
CA GLU A 3 -16.62 -2.92 27.10
C GLU A 3 -16.32 -1.57 27.76
N VAL A 4 -15.15 -1.01 27.45
CA VAL A 4 -14.75 0.32 27.93
C VAL A 4 -15.24 1.32 26.90
N THR A 5 -16.22 2.15 27.28
CA THR A 5 -16.83 3.14 26.40
C THR A 5 -16.40 4.56 26.78
N GLY A 6 -16.40 5.46 25.79
CA GLY A 6 -16.17 6.90 26.00
C GLY A 6 -17.42 7.65 26.50
N PRO A 7 -17.31 8.96 26.77
CA PRO A 7 -18.46 9.79 27.15
C PRO A 7 -19.46 9.94 26.00
N GLU A 8 -20.69 10.30 26.34
CA GLU A 8 -21.75 10.56 25.36
C GLU A 8 -21.42 11.79 24.49
N ILE A 9 -21.79 11.72 23.21
CA ILE A 9 -21.81 12.87 22.30
C ILE A 9 -23.23 13.46 22.24
N HIS A 10 -23.36 14.66 21.66
CA HIS A 10 -24.66 15.30 21.48
C HIS A 10 -25.67 14.38 20.78
N GLU A 11 -26.89 14.25 21.31
CA GLU A 11 -27.92 13.29 20.87
C GLU A 11 -28.20 13.35 19.37
N ALA A 12 -28.36 14.57 18.82
CA ALA A 12 -28.57 14.75 17.38
C ALA A 12 -27.44 14.14 16.51
N LEU A 13 -26.18 14.17 16.96
CA LEU A 13 -25.06 13.53 16.26
C LEU A 13 -25.14 12.01 16.40
N ALA A 14 -25.42 11.51 17.61
CA ALA A 14 -25.56 10.08 17.87
C ALA A 14 -26.66 9.45 17.00
N THR A 15 -27.83 10.08 16.95
CA THR A 15 -28.95 9.66 16.09
C THR A 15 -28.54 9.64 14.62
N ARG A 16 -27.99 10.75 14.13
CA ARG A 16 -27.64 10.88 12.71
C ARG A 16 -26.56 9.89 12.28
N TYR A 17 -25.55 9.67 13.11
CA TYR A 17 -24.50 8.70 12.82
C TYR A 17 -25.04 7.28 12.86
N SER A 18 -25.92 6.95 13.81
CA SER A 18 -26.53 5.62 13.90
C SER A 18 -27.36 5.26 12.66
N GLU A 19 -28.15 6.21 12.14
CA GLU A 19 -28.88 6.06 10.88
C GLU A 19 -27.93 5.74 9.71
N ILE A 20 -26.84 6.52 9.57
CA ILE A 20 -25.88 6.36 8.48
C ILE A 20 -25.07 5.06 8.62
N LEU A 21 -24.68 4.68 9.84
CA LEU A 21 -23.88 3.49 10.08
C LEU A 21 -24.68 2.21 9.86
N SER A 22 -25.99 2.23 10.11
CA SER A 22 -26.87 1.06 9.92
C SER A 22 -27.47 0.95 8.52
N GLY A 23 -27.87 2.09 7.91
CA GLY A 23 -28.55 2.12 6.61
C GLY A 23 -27.71 2.63 5.45
N GLY A 24 -26.50 3.14 5.72
CA GLY A 24 -25.72 3.87 4.74
C GLY A 24 -26.25 5.29 4.48
N MET A 25 -25.62 5.96 3.53
CA MET A 25 -25.99 7.32 3.12
C MET A 25 -26.68 7.33 1.76
N ASP A 26 -27.72 8.14 1.64
CA ASP A 26 -28.40 8.47 0.39
C ASP A 26 -27.41 8.84 -0.74
N LYS A 27 -27.70 8.38 -1.96
CA LYS A 27 -26.76 8.44 -3.09
C LYS A 27 -26.64 9.85 -3.64
N GLU A 28 -27.75 10.56 -3.75
CA GLU A 28 -27.85 11.94 -4.21
C GLU A 28 -27.14 12.85 -3.21
N TRP A 29 -27.39 12.64 -1.90
CA TRP A 29 -26.72 13.36 -0.83
C TRP A 29 -25.22 13.14 -0.86
N ARG A 30 -24.76 11.89 -0.94
CA ARG A 30 -23.32 11.56 -1.06
C ARG A 30 -22.69 12.25 -2.27
N THR A 31 -23.35 12.21 -3.42
CA THR A 31 -22.87 12.84 -4.65
C THR A 31 -22.75 14.37 -4.48
N SER A 32 -23.69 15.00 -3.78
CA SER A 32 -23.62 16.43 -3.48
C SER A 32 -22.41 16.79 -2.61
N LEU A 33 -22.09 15.95 -1.61
CA LEU A 33 -20.93 16.15 -0.74
C LEU A 33 -19.61 15.98 -1.51
N LEU A 34 -19.51 14.96 -2.38
CA LEU A 34 -18.32 14.76 -3.22
C LEU A 34 -18.06 15.95 -4.15
N LYS A 35 -19.11 16.58 -4.68
CA LYS A 35 -18.99 17.80 -5.50
C LYS A 35 -18.59 19.02 -4.67
N LYS A 36 -19.05 19.10 -3.42
CA LYS A 36 -18.77 20.22 -2.50
C LYS A 36 -17.33 20.19 -1.96
N TYR A 37 -16.82 19.00 -1.69
CA TYR A 37 -15.50 18.77 -1.11
C TYR A 37 -14.52 18.22 -2.15
N LEU A 38 -14.20 19.07 -3.14
CA LEU A 38 -13.20 18.78 -4.15
C LEU A 38 -11.81 18.69 -3.53
N ILE A 39 -10.99 17.77 -4.03
CA ILE A 39 -9.63 17.57 -3.55
C ILE A 39 -8.79 18.85 -3.72
N PRO A 40 -8.12 19.35 -2.66
CA PRO A 40 -7.29 20.54 -2.74
C PRO A 40 -6.10 20.37 -3.70
N SER A 41 -5.80 21.40 -4.48
CA SER A 41 -4.68 21.37 -5.45
C SER A 41 -3.31 21.24 -4.79
N ASN A 42 -3.14 21.75 -3.57
CA ASN A 42 -1.92 21.62 -2.77
C ASN A 42 -1.81 20.27 -2.04
N CYS A 43 -2.82 19.40 -2.12
CA CYS A 43 -2.83 18.08 -1.49
C CYS A 43 -3.47 17.05 -2.44
N SER A 44 -2.92 16.95 -3.65
CA SER A 44 -3.47 16.09 -4.71
C SER A 44 -3.50 14.59 -4.36
N LEU A 45 -2.70 14.15 -3.38
CA LEU A 45 -2.66 12.76 -2.88
C LEU A 45 -3.94 12.33 -2.15
N LEU A 46 -4.85 13.26 -1.82
CA LEU A 46 -6.19 12.92 -1.35
C LEU A 46 -7.13 12.44 -2.47
N ASN A 47 -6.69 12.48 -3.74
CA ASN A 47 -7.34 11.70 -4.78
C ASN A 47 -6.93 10.24 -4.65
N ALA A 48 -7.91 9.34 -4.80
CA ALA A 48 -7.62 7.92 -4.77
C ALA A 48 -6.61 7.57 -5.88
N PRO A 49 -5.50 6.88 -5.55
CA PRO A 49 -4.50 6.50 -6.53
C PRO A 49 -5.13 5.63 -7.61
N GLN A 50 -4.90 5.99 -8.86
CA GLN A 50 -5.37 5.22 -10.00
C GLN A 50 -4.53 3.95 -10.15
N LEU A 51 -5.14 2.90 -10.69
CA LEU A 51 -4.38 1.71 -11.02
C LEU A 51 -3.45 1.98 -12.22
N ASN A 52 -2.19 1.57 -12.10
CA ASN A 52 -1.19 1.57 -13.18
C ASN A 52 -1.74 0.88 -14.44
N ALA A 53 -1.56 1.48 -15.62
CA ALA A 53 -2.15 0.98 -16.88
C ALA A 53 -1.64 -0.42 -17.24
N GLU A 54 -0.36 -0.65 -17.04
CA GLU A 54 0.34 -1.92 -17.22
C GLU A 54 -0.22 -3.02 -16.30
N VAL A 55 -0.53 -2.69 -15.04
CA VAL A 55 -1.15 -3.63 -14.10
C VAL A 55 -2.62 -3.87 -14.46
N LYS A 56 -3.34 -2.80 -14.80
CA LYS A 56 -4.74 -2.85 -15.24
C LYS A 56 -4.94 -3.77 -16.45
N SER A 57 -3.98 -3.78 -17.37
CA SER A 57 -4.04 -4.57 -18.61
C SER A 57 -4.01 -6.10 -18.39
N VAL A 58 -3.47 -6.56 -17.26
CA VAL A 58 -3.31 -7.99 -16.96
C VAL A 58 -4.30 -8.49 -15.90
N MET A 59 -5.09 -7.60 -15.30
CA MET A 59 -6.08 -7.97 -14.29
C MET A 59 -7.36 -8.51 -14.93
N SER A 60 -7.99 -9.49 -14.25
CA SER A 60 -9.30 -9.97 -14.64
C SER A 60 -10.39 -8.91 -14.43
N SER A 61 -11.48 -8.99 -15.18
CA SER A 61 -12.62 -8.08 -15.06
C SER A 61 -13.20 -8.04 -13.63
N ILE A 62 -13.24 -9.20 -12.95
CA ILE A 62 -13.69 -9.32 -11.56
C ILE A 62 -12.74 -8.59 -10.62
N ALA A 63 -11.43 -8.79 -10.77
CA ALA A 63 -10.42 -8.14 -9.94
C ALA A 63 -10.45 -6.61 -10.14
N LEU A 64 -10.59 -6.14 -11.38
CA LEU A 64 -10.74 -4.72 -11.70
C LEU A 64 -12.00 -4.12 -11.09
N LYS A 65 -13.14 -4.81 -11.17
CA LYS A 65 -14.39 -4.35 -10.55
C LYS A 65 -14.23 -4.21 -9.04
N LYS A 66 -13.58 -5.17 -8.37
CA LYS A 66 -13.28 -5.11 -6.93
C LYS A 66 -12.36 -3.93 -6.59
N ASP A 67 -11.32 -3.69 -7.38
CA ASP A 67 -10.42 -2.56 -7.18
C ASP A 67 -11.14 -1.21 -7.33
N ASN A 68 -11.93 -1.03 -8.41
CA ASN A 68 -12.72 0.18 -8.64
C ASN A 68 -13.67 0.52 -7.49
N TYR A 69 -14.27 -0.50 -6.84
CA TYR A 69 -15.09 -0.27 -5.65
C TYR A 69 -14.27 0.29 -4.48
N ASN A 70 -13.05 -0.20 -4.27
CA ASN A 70 -12.17 0.31 -3.22
C ASN A 70 -11.63 1.69 -3.55
N GLU A 71 -11.27 1.94 -4.80
CA GLU A 71 -10.88 3.27 -5.30
C GLU A 71 -12.00 4.30 -5.04
N THR A 72 -13.25 3.95 -5.34
CA THR A 72 -14.41 4.84 -5.09
C THR A 72 -14.59 5.14 -3.59
N ARG A 73 -14.42 4.13 -2.72
CA ARG A 73 -14.48 4.31 -1.26
C ARG A 73 -13.36 5.21 -0.76
N GLN A 74 -12.16 4.99 -1.28
CA GLN A 74 -10.99 5.81 -0.97
C GLN A 74 -11.19 7.25 -1.43
N GLN A 75 -11.78 7.48 -2.60
CA GLN A 75 -12.12 8.82 -3.08
C GLN A 75 -13.14 9.52 -2.16
N GLN A 76 -14.15 8.79 -1.67
CA GLN A 76 -15.10 9.32 -0.70
C GLN A 76 -14.43 9.69 0.62
N LEU A 77 -13.47 8.88 1.09
CA LEU A 77 -12.68 9.19 2.28
C LEU A 77 -11.82 10.46 2.06
N GLY A 78 -11.20 10.61 0.89
CA GLY A 78 -10.44 11.83 0.53
C GLY A 78 -11.29 13.10 0.56
N ALA A 79 -12.53 13.04 0.07
CA ALA A 79 -13.48 14.15 0.17
C ALA A 79 -13.89 14.43 1.64
N GLY A 80 -14.06 13.40 2.47
CA GLY A 80 -14.30 13.53 3.90
C GLY A 80 -13.17 14.23 4.64
N ILE A 81 -11.92 13.80 4.40
CA ILE A 81 -10.72 14.45 4.95
C ILE A 81 -10.66 15.91 4.50
N THR A 82 -10.98 16.19 3.24
CA THR A 82 -11.04 17.56 2.71
C THR A 82 -12.05 18.42 3.46
N ALA A 83 -13.22 17.88 3.82
CA ALA A 83 -14.21 18.62 4.61
C ALA A 83 -13.64 19.01 6.00
N VAL A 84 -12.96 18.08 6.67
CA VAL A 84 -12.28 18.35 7.96
C VAL A 84 -11.15 19.37 7.78
N ALA A 85 -10.33 19.22 6.74
CA ALA A 85 -9.24 20.15 6.44
C ALA A 85 -9.73 21.58 6.17
N LYS A 86 -10.88 21.75 5.50
CA LYS A 86 -11.50 23.07 5.28
C LYS A 86 -11.94 23.70 6.60
N ALA A 87 -12.55 22.91 7.49
CA ALA A 87 -12.91 23.39 8.84
C ALA A 87 -11.66 23.79 9.63
N LEU A 88 -10.64 22.94 9.65
CA LEU A 88 -9.39 23.20 10.35
C LEU A 88 -8.67 24.44 9.79
N THR A 89 -8.67 24.62 8.46
CA THR A 89 -8.13 25.83 7.81
C THR A 89 -8.86 27.08 8.27
N ALA A 90 -10.20 27.04 8.37
CA ALA A 90 -10.98 28.17 8.86
C ALA A 90 -10.66 28.51 10.33
N VAL A 91 -10.47 27.49 11.17
CA VAL A 91 -10.06 27.67 12.59
C VAL A 91 -8.65 28.24 12.67
N LEU A 92 -7.70 27.74 11.88
CA LEU A 92 -6.31 28.24 11.87
C LEU A 92 -6.22 29.70 11.42
N ASN A 93 -7.04 30.08 10.43
CA ASN A 93 -7.08 31.44 9.90
C ASN A 93 -7.95 32.41 10.71
N SER A 94 -8.69 31.95 11.71
CA SER A 94 -9.50 32.87 12.54
C SER A 94 -8.60 33.68 13.46
N GLU A 95 -8.97 34.93 13.73
CA GLU A 95 -8.27 35.76 14.71
C GLU A 95 -8.33 35.12 16.10
N GLU A 96 -7.31 35.40 16.90
CA GLU A 96 -7.23 34.91 18.27
C GLU A 96 -8.04 35.83 19.19
N ASP A 97 -9.24 35.38 19.53
CA ASP A 97 -10.04 35.98 20.60
C ASP A 97 -9.67 35.30 21.92
N GLY A 98 -9.07 36.05 22.85
CA GLY A 98 -8.62 35.53 24.14
C GLY A 98 -9.72 34.84 24.96
N LYS A 99 -11.01 35.13 24.69
CA LYS A 99 -12.13 34.42 25.33
C LYS A 99 -12.35 33.01 24.78
N ASN A 100 -11.94 32.75 23.54
CA ASN A 100 -12.17 31.52 22.80
C ASN A 100 -10.89 30.72 22.51
N ALA A 101 -9.73 31.15 23.03
CA ALA A 101 -8.44 30.50 22.81
C ALA A 101 -8.46 29.00 23.16
N ASN A 102 -9.08 28.63 24.29
CA ASN A 102 -9.21 27.22 24.70
C ASN A 102 -10.05 26.39 23.72
N LEU A 103 -11.16 26.95 23.22
CA LEU A 103 -12.00 26.27 22.23
C LEU A 103 -11.26 26.10 20.90
N LYS A 104 -10.55 27.13 20.44
CA LYS A 104 -9.73 27.07 19.24
C LYS A 104 -8.68 25.95 19.33
N ALA A 105 -7.98 25.85 20.47
CA ALA A 105 -7.02 24.78 20.72
C ALA A 105 -7.66 23.39 20.65
N LEU A 106 -8.79 23.17 21.33
CA LEU A 106 -9.53 21.90 21.31
C LEU A 106 -10.00 21.51 19.90
N LEU A 107 -10.50 22.47 19.12
CA LEU A 107 -10.92 22.22 17.73
C LEU A 107 -9.72 21.83 16.85
N ILE A 108 -8.58 22.50 17.01
CA ILE A 108 -7.35 22.16 16.28
C ILE A 108 -6.89 20.75 16.64
N GLU A 109 -6.90 20.40 17.92
CA GLU A 109 -6.51 19.08 18.42
C GLU A 109 -7.43 17.99 17.86
N HIS A 110 -8.73 18.05 18.15
CA HIS A 110 -9.66 16.97 17.81
C HIS A 110 -9.89 16.83 16.30
N LEU A 111 -10.03 17.94 15.56
CA LEU A 111 -10.17 17.88 14.11
C LEU A 111 -8.85 17.46 13.45
N GLY A 112 -7.72 17.93 13.98
CA GLY A 112 -6.39 17.57 13.49
C GLY A 112 -6.10 16.08 13.65
N ASP A 113 -6.34 15.54 14.84
CA ASP A 113 -6.12 14.13 15.14
C ASP A 113 -7.09 13.23 14.37
N GLY A 114 -8.37 13.62 14.30
CA GLY A 114 -9.35 12.93 13.46
C GLY A 114 -8.93 12.92 11.98
N ALA A 115 -8.47 14.04 11.45
CA ALA A 115 -7.98 14.12 10.06
C ALA A 115 -6.74 13.25 9.82
N ARG A 116 -5.80 13.20 10.77
CA ARG A 116 -4.60 12.35 10.67
C ARG A 116 -4.96 10.86 10.65
N LEU A 117 -5.85 10.42 11.54
CA LEU A 117 -6.34 9.03 11.54
C LEU A 117 -7.06 8.66 10.24
N LEU A 118 -7.88 9.58 9.70
CA LEU A 118 -8.55 9.35 8.42
C LEU A 118 -7.56 9.34 7.24
N ALA A 119 -6.53 10.18 7.26
CA ALA A 119 -5.48 10.20 6.24
C ALA A 119 -4.62 8.93 6.28
N ASP A 120 -4.33 8.42 7.49
CA ASP A 120 -3.67 7.12 7.66
C ASP A 120 -4.54 5.97 7.12
N LEU A 121 -5.84 5.95 7.47
CA LEU A 121 -6.80 5.00 6.89
C LEU A 121 -6.85 5.07 5.36
N PHE A 122 -6.75 6.28 4.79
CA PHE A 122 -6.68 6.46 3.34
C PHE A 122 -5.43 5.79 2.74
N TYR A 123 -4.29 5.89 3.41
CA TYR A 123 -3.08 5.19 3.00
C TYR A 123 -3.24 3.66 3.16
N GLU A 124 -3.78 3.19 4.29
CA GLU A 124 -4.04 1.77 4.54
C GLU A 124 -4.97 1.15 3.49
N LEU A 125 -5.95 1.90 2.97
CA LEU A 125 -6.76 1.45 1.82
C LEU A 125 -5.90 1.21 0.56
N SER A 126 -4.87 2.02 0.33
CA SER A 126 -3.91 1.78 -0.76
C SER A 126 -3.13 0.48 -0.53
N ILE A 127 -2.69 0.24 0.70
CA ILE A 127 -1.97 -0.98 1.07
C ILE A 127 -2.85 -2.22 0.93
N ALA A 128 -4.11 -2.13 1.36
CA ALA A 128 -5.10 -3.19 1.17
C ALA A 128 -5.39 -3.46 -0.31
N ARG A 129 -5.52 -2.43 -1.15
CA ARG A 129 -5.67 -2.60 -2.60
C ARG A 129 -4.45 -3.31 -3.20
N ARG A 130 -3.23 -2.88 -2.83
CA ARG A 130 -1.98 -3.51 -3.27
C ARG A 130 -1.89 -4.98 -2.85
N SER A 131 -2.27 -5.31 -1.61
CA SER A 131 -2.18 -6.70 -1.10
C SER A 131 -3.10 -7.67 -1.84
N PHE A 132 -4.22 -7.20 -2.40
CA PHE A 132 -5.09 -8.02 -3.25
C PHE A 132 -4.58 -8.17 -4.70
N ILE A 133 -3.76 -7.24 -5.19
CA ILE A 133 -3.30 -7.22 -6.58
C ILE A 133 -1.94 -7.90 -6.74
N ILE A 134 -1.00 -7.63 -5.83
CA ILE A 134 0.38 -8.14 -5.88
C ILE A 134 0.47 -9.66 -6.07
N PRO A 135 -0.36 -10.51 -5.42
CA PRO A 135 -0.29 -11.96 -5.61
C PRO A 135 -0.57 -12.43 -7.05
N GLY A 136 -1.24 -11.61 -7.87
CA GLY A 136 -1.51 -11.90 -9.28
C GLY A 136 -0.38 -11.47 -10.24
N LEU A 137 0.69 -10.84 -9.74
CA LEU A 137 1.79 -10.34 -10.56
C LEU A 137 2.89 -11.40 -10.74
N SER A 138 3.71 -11.23 -11.78
CA SER A 138 4.94 -12.02 -11.94
C SER A 138 5.91 -11.74 -10.79
N PHE A 139 6.87 -12.65 -10.55
CA PHE A 139 7.86 -12.49 -9.47
C PHE A 139 8.62 -11.15 -9.56
N ILE A 140 9.06 -10.76 -10.75
CA ILE A 140 9.77 -9.49 -10.97
C ILE A 140 8.84 -8.31 -10.70
N ALA A 141 7.62 -8.34 -11.24
CA ALA A 141 6.64 -7.28 -11.05
C ALA A 141 6.23 -7.13 -9.58
N LYS A 142 6.11 -8.23 -8.84
CA LYS A 142 5.88 -8.24 -7.40
C LYS A 142 7.00 -7.52 -6.64
N ASN A 143 8.26 -7.91 -6.85
CA ASN A 143 9.39 -7.29 -6.15
C ASN A 143 9.50 -5.79 -6.45
N VAL A 144 9.27 -5.40 -7.70
CA VAL A 144 9.23 -3.99 -8.09
C VAL A 144 8.06 -3.27 -7.43
N ALA A 145 6.85 -3.83 -7.48
CA ALA A 145 5.65 -3.26 -6.86
C ALA A 145 5.87 -3.01 -5.36
N GLU A 146 6.42 -3.98 -4.64
CA GLU A 146 6.71 -3.87 -3.20
C GLU A 146 7.72 -2.75 -2.88
N SER A 147 8.68 -2.50 -3.76
CA SER A 147 9.65 -1.41 -3.60
C SER A 147 9.12 -0.01 -3.96
N CYS A 148 8.01 0.08 -4.70
CA CYS A 148 7.47 1.35 -5.16
C CYS A 148 6.52 1.96 -4.12
N LYS A 149 6.57 3.29 -3.99
CA LYS A 149 5.66 4.06 -3.13
C LYS A 149 4.36 4.37 -3.87
N VAL A 150 3.28 4.54 -3.12
CA VAL A 150 2.02 5.05 -3.65
C VAL A 150 2.21 6.54 -3.98
N ASP A 151 1.76 6.96 -5.16
CA ASP A 151 1.62 8.36 -5.53
C ASP A 151 0.21 8.60 -6.13
N SER A 152 0.07 9.38 -7.20
CA SER A 152 -1.18 9.41 -7.98
C SER A 152 -1.55 8.05 -8.59
N LEU A 153 -0.61 7.11 -8.66
CA LEU A 153 -0.78 5.73 -9.09
C LEU A 153 -0.52 4.77 -7.93
N LEU A 154 -1.25 3.67 -7.90
CA LEU A 154 -1.24 2.71 -6.78
C LEU A 154 0.12 2.03 -6.57
N PHE A 155 0.86 1.79 -7.66
CA PHE A 155 2.22 1.27 -7.64
C PHE A 155 3.27 2.33 -7.97
N GLY A 156 2.90 3.60 -8.04
CA GLY A 156 3.82 4.69 -8.37
C GLY A 156 4.01 4.91 -9.87
N LYS A 157 4.33 6.15 -10.27
CA LYS A 157 4.64 6.53 -11.66
C LYS A 157 5.91 5.87 -12.20
N ASP A 158 6.83 5.54 -11.31
CA ASP A 158 8.12 4.92 -11.63
C ASP A 158 8.05 3.39 -11.78
N PHE A 159 6.90 2.77 -11.49
CA PHE A 159 6.73 1.31 -11.58
C PHE A 159 7.11 0.76 -12.95
N ALA A 160 6.59 1.35 -14.03
CA ALA A 160 6.81 0.86 -15.40
C ALA A 160 8.30 0.88 -15.77
N GLU A 161 9.01 1.95 -15.41
CA GLU A 161 10.44 2.11 -15.65
C GLU A 161 11.23 1.09 -14.82
N LYS A 162 10.97 1.01 -13.51
CA LYS A 162 11.62 0.05 -12.62
C LYS A 162 11.40 -1.40 -13.04
N HIS A 163 10.19 -1.74 -13.48
CA HIS A 163 9.87 -3.06 -13.99
C HIS A 163 10.64 -3.40 -15.25
N LYS A 164 10.70 -2.47 -16.22
CA LYS A 164 11.49 -2.63 -17.45
C LYS A 164 12.97 -2.85 -17.14
N SER A 165 13.53 -2.05 -16.24
CA SER A 165 14.91 -2.17 -15.78
C SER A 165 15.17 -3.52 -15.09
N ALA A 166 14.28 -3.95 -14.20
CA ALA A 166 14.40 -5.24 -13.52
C ALA A 166 14.34 -6.43 -14.49
N VAL A 167 13.47 -6.39 -15.50
CA VAL A 167 13.41 -7.41 -16.56
C VAL A 167 14.70 -7.45 -17.39
N ALA A 168 15.29 -6.29 -17.71
CA ALA A 168 16.56 -6.22 -18.43
C ALA A 168 17.72 -6.84 -17.63
N VAL A 169 17.81 -6.49 -16.34
CA VAL A 169 18.81 -7.05 -15.41
C VAL A 169 18.66 -8.57 -15.30
N GLU A 170 17.44 -9.10 -15.20
CA GLU A 170 17.22 -10.54 -15.10
C GLU A 170 17.63 -11.29 -16.39
N LYS A 171 17.39 -10.69 -17.55
CA LYS A 171 17.84 -11.24 -18.85
C LYS A 171 19.36 -11.27 -18.96
N GLU A 172 20.03 -10.19 -18.52
CA GLU A 172 21.49 -10.12 -18.50
C GLU A 172 22.08 -11.11 -17.48
N ALA A 173 21.50 -11.24 -16.29
CA ALA A 173 21.94 -12.25 -15.32
C ALA A 173 21.85 -13.69 -15.88
N LYS A 174 20.80 -13.98 -16.67
CA LYS A 174 20.63 -15.27 -17.36
C LYS A 174 21.66 -15.48 -18.50
N SER A 175 22.15 -14.43 -19.16
CA SER A 175 23.21 -14.54 -20.16
C SER A 175 24.58 -14.82 -19.51
N LEU A 176 24.86 -14.16 -18.37
CA LEU A 176 26.08 -14.36 -17.58
C LEU A 176 26.18 -15.77 -16.97
N THR A 177 25.04 -16.40 -16.64
CA THR A 177 24.99 -17.72 -16.01
C THR A 177 25.03 -18.90 -16.99
N LYS A 178 25.15 -18.66 -18.31
CA LYS A 178 25.21 -19.75 -19.30
C LYS A 178 26.55 -20.49 -19.40
N THR A 179 27.52 -20.23 -18.53
CA THR A 179 28.70 -21.10 -18.36
C THR A 179 29.26 -20.97 -16.94
N THR A 180 28.80 -21.81 -16.01
CA THR A 180 29.66 -22.46 -14.98
C THR A 180 29.01 -23.79 -14.55
N LYS A 181 29.08 -24.80 -15.41
CA LYS A 181 29.10 -26.21 -14.97
C LYS A 181 30.51 -26.64 -14.51
N ILE A 182 31.41 -25.70 -14.22
CA ILE A 182 32.85 -25.98 -14.03
C ILE A 182 33.28 -26.06 -12.54
N LEU A 183 32.46 -25.72 -11.54
CA LEU A 183 32.93 -25.71 -10.15
C LEU A 183 32.32 -26.74 -9.18
N LEU A 184 31.54 -27.72 -9.65
CA LEU A 184 30.97 -28.76 -8.75
C LEU A 184 31.26 -30.21 -9.16
N ILE A 185 32.00 -30.46 -10.25
CA ILE A 185 32.33 -31.83 -10.69
C ILE A 185 33.77 -32.24 -10.32
N THR A 186 34.64 -31.29 -9.97
CA THR A 186 36.07 -31.58 -9.73
C THR A 186 36.41 -32.05 -8.30
N GLU A 187 35.54 -31.88 -7.30
CA GLU A 187 35.85 -32.33 -5.93
C GLU A 187 35.48 -33.78 -5.62
N LYS A 188 34.58 -34.41 -6.38
CA LYS A 188 34.15 -35.80 -6.10
C LYS A 188 34.98 -36.88 -6.80
N ARG A 189 35.83 -36.55 -7.77
CA ARG A 189 36.69 -37.55 -8.47
C ARG A 189 38.10 -37.70 -7.84
N THR A 190 38.58 -36.73 -7.09
CA THR A 190 39.88 -36.81 -6.41
C THR A 190 39.83 -37.65 -5.13
N HIS A 191 38.74 -37.63 -4.36
CA HIS A 191 38.64 -38.44 -3.14
C HIS A 191 38.43 -39.95 -3.39
N ALA A 192 37.77 -40.35 -4.48
CA ALA A 192 37.57 -41.76 -4.81
C ALA A 192 38.86 -42.45 -5.30
N THR A 193 39.80 -41.70 -5.89
CA THR A 193 41.06 -42.25 -6.42
C THR A 193 42.13 -42.37 -5.31
N ILE A 194 42.08 -41.53 -4.28
CA ILE A 194 43.05 -41.57 -3.17
C ILE A 194 42.73 -42.70 -2.17
N GLN A 195 41.46 -43.05 -1.92
CA GLN A 195 41.11 -44.16 -1.02
C GLN A 195 41.34 -45.57 -1.61
N ALA A 196 41.36 -45.71 -2.95
CA ALA A 196 41.67 -46.99 -3.60
C ALA A 196 43.17 -47.33 -3.57
N ASN A 197 44.05 -46.31 -3.56
CA ASN A 197 45.51 -46.52 -3.54
C ASN A 197 46.09 -46.75 -2.14
N LEU A 198 45.34 -46.43 -1.07
CA LEU A 198 45.78 -46.69 0.31
C LEU A 198 45.38 -48.08 0.83
N THR A 199 44.48 -48.79 0.15
CA THR A 199 44.04 -50.15 0.53
C THR A 199 44.68 -51.26 -0.33
N GLY A 200 45.32 -50.91 -1.46
CA GLY A 200 45.98 -51.87 -2.35
C GLY A 200 47.43 -52.23 -1.99
N ASP A 201 48.13 -51.40 -1.20
CA ASP A 201 49.59 -51.52 -0.98
C ASP A 201 49.99 -52.20 0.35
N LEU A 202 49.05 -52.89 1.01
CA LEU A 202 49.29 -53.59 2.29
C LEU A 202 49.21 -55.12 2.21
N MET A 203 49.23 -55.72 1.01
CA MET A 203 49.06 -57.17 0.86
C MET A 203 50.14 -57.90 0.04
N LEU A 204 51.32 -57.32 -0.19
CA LEU A 204 52.45 -58.06 -0.77
C LEU A 204 53.80 -57.59 -0.19
N ALA A 205 54.21 -58.17 0.93
CA ALA A 205 55.61 -58.26 1.32
C ALA A 205 55.96 -59.75 1.54
N PRO A 206 56.84 -60.35 0.73
CA PRO A 206 57.35 -61.69 0.96
C PRO A 206 58.67 -61.64 1.74
N ASN A 207 58.68 -62.28 2.92
CA ASN A 207 59.65 -63.28 3.39
C ASN A 207 59.41 -63.60 4.86
#